data_AF-A0A842NJH3-F1
#
_entry.id   AF-A0A842NJH3-F1
#
_cell.length_a   1.000
_cell.length_b   1.000
_cell.length_c   1.000
_cell.angle_alpha   90.00
_cell.angle_beta   90.00
_cell.angle_gamma   90.00
#
_symmetry.space_group_name_H-M   'P 1'
#
loop_
_entity.id
_entity.type
_entity.pdbx_description
1 polymer ?
#
loop_
_entity_poly.entity_id
_entity_poly.type
_entity_poly.pdbx_seq_one_letter_code
_entity_poly.pdbx_strand_id
1 'polypeptide(L)'
;MVENKTVWEFTNQRKLNRKEFLDYIERKVFRTIRKYDMLPESRKIVLKKSGDLNTVVLKHILENKFPVTFSAKSNFSSKNLSDVSEESFKNILKGKYVGPKNSKRLHMPLYDLSDKEIGVYASLVGLKGKKVKRDKRIQELFARFMKKNPDLEHNVVNAMEQLK
;
A
#
# COMPACT_ATOMS: atom_id res chain seq x y z
N MET A 1 -7.09 -30.17 16.56
CA MET A 1 -6.12 -29.05 16.53
C MET A 1 -6.20 -28.44 15.15
N VAL A 2 -6.72 -27.22 15.01
CA VAL A 2 -6.82 -26.58 13.68
C VAL A 2 -5.41 -26.15 13.31
N GLU A 3 -4.83 -26.77 12.30
CA GLU A 3 -3.52 -26.38 11.76
C GLU A 3 -3.52 -24.86 11.52
N ASN A 4 -2.52 -24.18 12.09
CA ASN A 4 -2.25 -22.76 11.82
C ASN A 4 -1.81 -22.62 10.36
N LYS A 5 -2.76 -22.67 9.43
CA LYS A 5 -2.53 -22.57 7.99
C LYS A 5 -1.77 -21.28 7.72
N THR A 6 -0.60 -21.43 7.12
CA THR A 6 0.22 -20.30 6.69
C THR A 6 -0.51 -19.57 5.56
N VAL A 7 -0.66 -18.26 5.70
CA VAL A 7 -1.31 -17.40 4.70
C VAL A 7 -0.31 -16.47 4.00
N TRP A 8 0.87 -16.29 4.59
CA TRP A 8 1.91 -15.41 4.09
C TRP A 8 3.30 -15.92 4.46
N GLU A 9 4.25 -15.73 3.54
CA GLU A 9 5.66 -16.03 3.75
C GLU A 9 6.48 -14.86 3.20
N PHE A 10 7.39 -14.36 4.02
CA PHE A 10 8.34 -13.29 3.66
C PHE A 10 9.55 -13.86 2.91
N THR A 11 10.30 -12.98 2.26
CA THR A 11 11.56 -13.31 1.58
C THR A 11 12.61 -13.90 2.53
N ASN A 12 12.55 -13.55 3.82
CA ASN A 12 13.38 -14.12 4.88
C ASN A 12 12.81 -15.41 5.51
N GLN A 13 11.89 -16.10 4.81
CA GLN A 13 11.25 -17.36 5.22
C GLN A 13 10.37 -17.29 6.48
N ARG A 14 10.17 -16.10 7.06
CA ARG A 14 9.21 -15.93 8.15
C ARG A 14 7.80 -16.19 7.61
N LYS A 15 7.07 -17.09 8.28
CA LYS A 15 5.69 -17.45 7.94
C LYS A 15 4.73 -16.80 8.92
N LEU A 16 3.57 -16.37 8.43
CA LEU A 16 2.48 -15.85 9.23
C LEU A 16 1.21 -16.66 9.01
N ASN A 17 0.52 -16.97 10.11
CA ASN A 17 -0.85 -17.47 10.08
C ASN A 17 -1.85 -16.30 9.87
N ARG A 18 -3.14 -16.64 9.74
CA ARG A 18 -4.21 -15.66 9.51
C ARG A 18 -4.19 -14.49 10.50
N LYS A 19 -4.11 -14.77 11.81
CA LYS A 19 -4.20 -13.73 12.85
C LYS A 19 -2.96 -12.83 12.81
N GLU A 20 -1.78 -13.43 12.70
CA GLU A 20 -0.51 -12.70 12.65
C GLU A 20 -0.40 -11.81 11.41
N PHE A 21 -0.89 -12.29 10.27
CA PHE A 21 -0.89 -11.53 9.03
C PHE A 21 -1.81 -10.31 9.11
N LEU A 22 -3.05 -10.48 9.60
CA LEU A 22 -3.98 -9.35 9.77
C LEU A 22 -3.39 -8.29 10.71
N ASP A 23 -2.87 -8.71 11.86
CA ASP A 23 -2.24 -7.82 12.83
C ASP A 23 -0.96 -7.15 12.28
N TYR A 24 -0.16 -7.86 11.48
CA TYR A 24 0.98 -7.27 10.77
C TYR A 24 0.55 -6.13 9.83
N ILE A 25 -0.46 -6.34 9.00
CA ILE A 25 -0.94 -5.34 8.03
C ILE A 25 -1.47 -4.10 8.76
N GLU A 26 -2.34 -4.29 9.75
CA GLU A 26 -2.93 -3.19 10.52
C GLU A 26 -1.87 -2.38 11.26
N ARG A 27 -0.93 -3.05 11.94
CA ARG A 27 0.19 -2.37 12.59
C ARG A 27 1.07 -1.61 11.60
N LYS A 28 1.31 -2.16 10.41
CA LYS A 28 2.10 -1.50 9.37
C LYS A 28 1.43 -0.20 8.93
N VAL A 29 0.13 -0.20 8.66
CA VAL A 29 -0.64 1.02 8.32
C VAL A 29 -0.53 2.09 9.41
N PHE A 30 -0.80 1.74 10.67
CA PHE A 30 -0.72 2.71 11.76
C PHE A 30 0.71 3.18 12.05
N ARG A 31 1.71 2.33 11.83
CA ARG A 31 3.12 2.72 11.91
C ARG A 31 3.48 3.73 10.82
N THR A 32 3.02 3.52 9.59
CA THR A 32 3.22 4.46 8.47
C THR A 32 2.57 5.81 8.77
N ILE A 33 1.33 5.82 9.28
CA ILE A 33 0.64 7.05 9.70
C ILE A 33 1.45 7.82 10.74
N ARG A 34 1.99 7.13 11.76
CA ARG A 34 2.80 7.76 12.82
C ARG A 34 4.17 8.24 12.31
N LYS A 35 4.86 7.43 11.52
CA LYS A 35 6.20 7.72 10.98
C LYS A 35 6.21 9.03 10.19
N TYR A 36 5.12 9.33 9.49
CA TYR A 36 5.00 10.49 8.62
C TYR A 36 4.03 11.56 9.13
N ASP A 37 3.70 11.52 10.43
CA ASP A 37 2.81 12.47 11.11
C ASP A 37 1.54 12.79 10.29
N MET A 38 0.85 11.73 9.85
CA MET A 38 -0.23 11.89 8.87
C MET A 38 -1.55 12.33 9.49
N LEU A 39 -1.72 12.23 10.81
CA LEU A 39 -3.03 12.45 11.42
C LEU A 39 -3.43 13.92 11.34
N PRO A 40 -4.65 14.24 10.86
CA PRO A 40 -5.16 15.60 10.95
C PRO A 40 -5.41 15.98 12.41
N GLU A 41 -5.28 17.26 12.74
CA GLU A 41 -5.54 17.79 14.09
C GLU A 41 -6.93 17.41 14.62
N SER A 42 -7.94 17.42 13.73
CA SER A 42 -9.32 17.02 14.05
C SER A 42 -9.51 15.53 14.28
N ARG A 43 -8.49 14.69 13.99
CA ARG A 43 -8.53 13.22 14.00
C ARG A 43 -9.65 12.58 13.17
N LYS A 44 -10.30 13.37 12.31
CA LYS A 44 -11.31 12.90 11.35
C LYS A 44 -10.65 12.57 10.03
N ILE A 45 -10.75 11.31 9.61
CA ILE A 45 -10.16 10.88 8.35
C ILE A 45 -11.18 11.04 7.23
N VAL A 46 -10.74 11.59 6.11
CA VAL A 46 -11.55 11.85 4.93
C VAL A 46 -10.93 11.15 3.73
N LEU A 47 -11.60 10.10 3.25
CA LEU A 47 -11.20 9.36 2.05
C LEU A 47 -11.98 9.85 0.83
N LYS A 48 -11.39 9.67 -0.35
CA LYS A 48 -12.14 9.82 -1.60
C LYS A 48 -13.04 8.60 -1.79
N LYS A 49 -14.33 8.80 -2.07
CA LYS A 49 -15.25 7.67 -2.36
C LYS A 49 -14.77 6.94 -3.61
N SER A 50 -14.43 5.65 -3.45
CA SER A 50 -14.09 4.75 -4.55
C SER A 50 -14.46 3.30 -4.20
N GLY A 51 -14.79 2.51 -5.22
CA GLY A 51 -14.99 1.06 -5.10
C GLY A 51 -13.71 0.24 -5.25
N ASP A 52 -12.54 0.90 -5.31
CA ASP A 52 -11.25 0.23 -5.42
C ASP A 52 -10.92 -0.55 -4.16
N LEU A 53 -10.29 -1.71 -4.34
CA LEU A 53 -9.92 -2.61 -3.24
C LEU A 53 -9.09 -1.89 -2.18
N ASN A 54 -8.14 -1.06 -2.58
CA ASN A 54 -7.29 -0.29 -1.65
C ASN A 54 -8.13 0.65 -0.78
N THR A 55 -9.15 1.30 -1.34
CA THR A 55 -10.02 2.23 -0.60
C THR A 55 -10.89 1.47 0.40
N VAL A 56 -11.41 0.31 0.00
CA VAL A 56 -12.21 -0.57 0.88
C VAL A 56 -11.38 -1.10 2.04
N VAL A 57 -10.19 -1.60 1.76
CA VAL A 57 -9.26 -2.11 2.79
C VAL A 57 -8.80 -1.00 3.73
N LEU A 58 -8.42 0.15 3.18
CA LEU A 58 -7.98 1.29 3.99
C LEU A 58 -9.08 1.76 4.93
N LYS A 59 -10.31 1.92 4.41
CA LYS A 59 -11.46 2.28 5.23
C LYS A 59 -11.63 1.29 6.39
N HIS A 60 -11.66 0.00 6.10
CA HIS A 60 -11.84 -1.05 7.11
C HIS A 60 -10.79 -0.99 8.22
N ILE A 61 -9.51 -0.82 7.87
CA ILE A 61 -8.41 -0.72 8.86
C ILE A 61 -8.56 0.54 9.72
N LEU A 62 -8.92 1.67 9.12
CA LEU A 62 -8.96 2.96 9.81
C LEU A 62 -10.17 3.11 10.74
N GLU A 63 -11.32 2.54 10.38
CA GLU A 63 -12.54 2.56 11.18
C GLU A 63 -12.36 1.88 12.55
N ASN A 64 -11.33 1.05 12.72
CA ASN A 64 -10.97 0.46 14.00
C ASN A 64 -10.52 1.51 15.05
N LYS A 65 -10.04 2.69 14.64
CA LYS A 65 -9.47 3.71 15.54
C LYS A 65 -9.95 5.13 15.32
N PHE A 66 -10.45 5.45 14.12
CA PHE A 66 -10.80 6.80 13.73
C PHE A 66 -12.12 6.83 12.99
N PRO A 67 -12.92 7.89 13.14
CA PRO A 67 -14.08 8.10 12.29
C PRO A 67 -13.62 8.40 10.85
N VAL A 68 -14.13 7.63 9.89
CA VAL A 68 -13.83 7.77 8.47
C VAL A 68 -15.06 8.29 7.73
N THR A 69 -14.87 9.35 6.95
CA THR A 69 -15.92 9.93 6.09
C THR A 69 -15.45 9.99 4.64
N PHE A 70 -16.39 10.12 3.71
CA PHE A 70 -16.09 10.28 2.30
C PHE A 70 -16.33 11.71 1.83
N SER A 71 -15.37 12.28 1.09
CA SER A 71 -15.51 13.59 0.44
C SER A 71 -14.65 13.68 -0.81
N ALA A 72 -14.95 14.65 -1.69
CA ALA A 72 -14.09 14.97 -2.83
C ALA A 72 -12.74 15.55 -2.38
N LYS A 73 -12.71 16.31 -1.28
CA LYS A 73 -11.51 16.84 -0.64
C LYS A 73 -11.01 15.85 0.41
N SER A 74 -10.29 14.81 -0.02
CA SER A 74 -9.71 13.80 0.86
C SER A 74 -8.40 14.27 1.49
N ASN A 75 -8.19 13.98 2.78
CA ASN A 75 -6.87 14.15 3.40
C ASN A 75 -5.97 12.93 3.18
N PHE A 76 -6.55 11.73 3.07
CA PHE A 76 -5.82 10.48 2.86
C PHE A 76 -6.03 9.93 1.45
N SER A 77 -4.96 9.39 0.89
CA SER A 77 -4.95 8.66 -0.38
C SER A 77 -4.90 7.16 -0.13
N SER A 78 -5.63 6.40 -0.94
CA SER A 78 -5.61 4.93 -0.96
C SER A 78 -4.54 4.34 -1.87
N LYS A 79 -3.60 5.15 -2.38
CA LYS A 79 -2.45 4.63 -3.14
C LYS A 79 -1.56 3.76 -2.26
N ASN A 80 -1.12 2.63 -2.80
CA ASN A 80 -0.26 1.67 -2.12
C ASN A 80 1.17 1.63 -2.70
N LEU A 81 2.01 0.72 -2.20
CA LEU A 81 3.39 0.56 -2.66
C LEU A 81 3.49 0.29 -4.17
N SER A 82 2.66 -0.63 -4.67
CA SER A 82 2.66 -1.03 -6.08
C SER A 82 2.21 0.12 -7.00
N ASP A 83 1.25 0.95 -6.55
CA ASP A 83 0.83 2.18 -7.25
C ASP A 83 1.98 3.16 -7.40
N VAL A 84 2.68 3.42 -6.29
CA VAL A 84 3.79 4.37 -6.26
C VAL A 84 4.96 3.88 -7.11
N SER A 85 5.30 2.58 -7.01
CA SER A 85 6.36 1.96 -7.81
C SER A 85 6.08 2.04 -9.31
N GLU A 86 4.87 1.66 -9.73
CA GLU A 86 4.48 1.68 -11.14
C GLU A 86 4.45 3.11 -11.71
N GLU A 87 3.89 4.08 -10.96
CA GLU A 87 3.88 5.49 -11.36
C GLU A 87 5.31 6.03 -11.55
N SER A 88 6.23 5.64 -10.68
CA SER A 88 7.64 6.02 -10.75
C SER A 88 8.30 5.49 -12.02
N PHE A 89 8.14 4.19 -12.31
CA PHE A 89 8.65 3.61 -13.55
C PHE A 89 8.01 4.19 -14.80
N LYS A 90 6.71 4.46 -14.76
CA LYS A 90 6.00 5.09 -15.88
C LYS A 90 6.59 6.45 -16.21
N ASN A 91 7.00 7.22 -15.20
CA ASN A 91 7.64 8.51 -15.39
C ASN A 91 9.07 8.37 -15.92
N ILE A 92 9.84 7.40 -15.41
CA ILE A 92 11.19 7.06 -15.91
C ILE A 92 11.15 6.67 -17.39
N LEU A 93 10.28 5.73 -17.76
CA LEU A 93 10.14 5.25 -19.15
C LEU A 93 9.73 6.36 -20.13
N LYS A 94 9.09 7.42 -19.65
CA LYS A 94 8.69 8.57 -20.47
C LYS A 94 9.77 9.65 -20.57
N GLY A 95 10.92 9.48 -19.90
CA GLY A 95 11.93 10.54 -19.77
C GLY A 95 11.42 11.76 -18.98
N LYS A 96 10.32 11.60 -18.24
CA LYS A 96 9.66 12.67 -17.45
C LYS A 96 9.88 12.49 -15.95
N TYR A 97 10.93 11.77 -15.57
CA TYR A 97 11.24 11.58 -14.16
C TYR A 97 11.74 12.89 -13.59
N VAL A 98 10.82 13.63 -12.99
CA VAL A 98 11.14 14.65 -12.01
C VAL A 98 11.22 13.87 -10.71
N GLY A 99 12.40 13.81 -10.09
CA GLY A 99 12.60 13.18 -8.78
C GLY A 99 11.51 13.58 -7.77
N PRO A 100 11.36 12.87 -6.65
CA PRO A 100 10.25 13.12 -5.75
C PRO A 100 10.23 14.61 -5.39
N LYS A 101 9.20 15.32 -5.85
CA LYS A 101 8.96 16.66 -5.34
C LYS A 101 8.87 16.49 -3.83
N ASN A 102 9.59 17.32 -3.08
CA ASN A 102 9.43 17.47 -1.63
C ASN A 102 8.02 18.01 -1.26
N SER A 103 6.98 17.63 -2.02
CA SER A 103 5.61 17.75 -1.60
C SER A 103 5.45 16.85 -0.40
N LYS A 104 5.32 17.46 0.78
CA LYS A 104 4.51 16.97 1.90
C LYS A 104 3.69 15.78 1.43
N ARG A 105 4.19 14.58 1.75
CA ARG A 105 3.76 13.30 1.20
C ARG A 105 2.24 13.30 1.21
N LEU A 106 1.57 13.04 0.08
CA LEU A 106 0.16 12.69 0.15
C LEU A 106 0.03 11.66 1.28
N HIS A 107 -0.87 11.90 2.23
CA HIS A 107 -1.04 11.00 3.36
C HIS A 107 -1.52 9.67 2.79
N MET A 108 -0.59 8.74 2.58
CA MET A 108 -0.78 7.43 1.93
C MET A 108 -0.53 6.36 2.98
N PRO A 109 -1.53 5.96 3.78
CA PRO A 109 -1.30 4.98 4.85
C PRO A 109 -0.91 3.58 4.35
N LEU A 110 -1.22 3.28 3.08
CA LEU A 110 -0.88 2.01 2.43
C LEU A 110 0.49 2.05 1.72
N TYR A 111 1.29 3.10 1.93
CA TYR A 111 2.53 3.35 1.19
C TYR A 111 3.53 2.19 1.22
N ASP A 112 3.55 1.44 2.32
CA ASP A 112 4.46 0.32 2.51
C ASP A 112 3.81 -1.05 2.20
N LEU A 113 2.62 -1.07 1.61
CA LEU A 113 1.86 -2.30 1.34
C LEU A 113 1.70 -2.56 -0.16
N SER A 114 2.07 -3.76 -0.60
CA SER A 114 1.91 -4.20 -2.00
C SER A 114 0.47 -4.60 -2.35
N ASP A 115 0.14 -4.68 -3.64
CA ASP A 115 -1.11 -5.25 -4.14
C ASP A 115 -1.35 -6.67 -3.61
N LYS A 116 -0.27 -7.46 -3.50
CA LYS A 116 -0.32 -8.83 -3.01
C LYS A 116 -0.73 -8.87 -1.54
N GLU A 117 -0.12 -8.04 -0.69
CA GLU A 117 -0.47 -7.93 0.72
C GLU A 117 -1.92 -7.48 0.92
N ILE A 118 -2.36 -6.44 0.19
CA ILE A 118 -3.74 -5.94 0.24
C ILE A 118 -4.73 -7.02 -0.21
N GLY A 119 -4.40 -7.75 -1.28
CA GLY A 119 -5.24 -8.83 -1.80
C GLY A 119 -5.44 -9.96 -0.79
N VAL A 120 -4.37 -10.39 -0.12
CA VAL A 120 -4.46 -11.43 0.93
C VAL A 120 -5.27 -10.91 2.12
N TYR A 121 -5.04 -9.67 2.56
CA TYR A 121 -5.80 -9.08 3.67
C TYR A 121 -7.29 -9.04 3.36
N ALA A 122 -7.66 -8.51 2.19
CA ALA A 122 -9.05 -8.43 1.75
C ALA A 122 -9.70 -9.82 1.67
N SER A 123 -8.99 -10.82 1.13
CA SER A 123 -9.51 -12.19 1.03
C SER A 123 -9.73 -12.83 2.40
N LEU A 124 -8.87 -12.55 3.37
CA LEU A 124 -9.02 -13.10 4.72
C LEU A 124 -10.20 -12.44 5.44
N VAL A 125 -10.36 -11.12 5.33
CA VAL A 125 -11.46 -10.37 5.97
C VAL A 125 -12.80 -10.56 5.23
N GLY A 126 -12.78 -10.93 3.95
CA GLY A 126 -13.98 -11.06 3.11
C GLY A 126 -14.39 -9.75 2.43
N LEU A 127 -13.45 -8.82 2.24
CA LEU A 127 -13.69 -7.54 1.57
C LEU A 127 -13.65 -7.71 0.05
N LYS A 128 -14.58 -7.06 -0.67
CA LYS A 128 -14.64 -7.06 -2.13
C LYS A 128 -14.49 -5.64 -2.66
N GLY A 129 -13.65 -5.48 -3.68
CA GLY A 129 -13.40 -4.21 -4.35
C GLY A 129 -12.75 -4.42 -5.71
N LYS A 130 -12.77 -3.39 -6.55
CA LYS A 130 -12.17 -3.43 -7.88
C LYS A 130 -10.64 -3.38 -7.74
N LYS A 131 -9.93 -4.32 -8.37
CA LYS A 131 -8.47 -4.27 -8.45
C LYS A 131 -8.05 -3.17 -9.42
N VAL A 132 -6.96 -2.48 -9.09
CA VAL A 132 -6.38 -1.44 -9.95
C VAL A 132 -5.90 -2.08 -11.25
N LYS A 133 -6.23 -1.46 -12.38
CA LYS A 133 -5.75 -1.91 -13.69
C LYS A 133 -4.30 -1.46 -13.88
N ARG A 134 -3.39 -2.43 -13.95
CA ARG A 134 -1.94 -2.23 -14.13
C ARG A 134 -1.56 -2.15 -15.61
N ASP A 135 -0.51 -1.39 -15.92
CA ASP A 135 0.10 -1.29 -17.24
C ASP A 135 0.89 -2.57 -17.57
N LYS A 136 0.47 -3.29 -18.61
CA LYS A 136 1.07 -4.59 -18.98
C LYS A 136 2.57 -4.50 -19.22
N ARG A 137 3.06 -3.44 -19.88
CA ARG A 137 4.48 -3.31 -20.21
C ARG A 137 5.32 -3.12 -18.95
N ILE A 138 4.81 -2.38 -17.98
CA ILE A 138 5.50 -2.17 -16.70
C ILE A 138 5.46 -3.46 -15.88
N GLN A 139 4.33 -4.16 -15.85
CA GLN A 139 4.21 -5.44 -15.12
C GLN A 139 5.13 -6.53 -15.69
N GLU A 140 5.29 -6.61 -17.01
CA GLU A 140 6.26 -7.51 -17.65
C GLU A 140 7.70 -7.18 -17.25
N LEU A 141 8.05 -5.88 -17.17
CA LEU A 141 9.35 -5.44 -16.71
C LEU A 141 9.57 -5.80 -15.23
N PHE A 142 8.57 -5.54 -14.38
CA PHE A 142 8.62 -5.88 -12.95
C PHE A 142 8.79 -7.37 -12.76
N ALA A 143 8.07 -8.20 -13.51
CA ALA A 143 8.21 -9.65 -13.46
C ALA A 143 9.64 -10.11 -13.78
N ARG A 144 10.34 -9.45 -14.71
CA ARG A 144 11.75 -9.75 -15.02
C ARG A 144 12.69 -9.33 -13.89
N PHE A 145 12.48 -8.15 -13.31
CA PHE A 145 13.32 -7.63 -12.24
C PHE A 145 13.10 -8.33 -10.90
N MET A 146 11.86 -8.68 -10.56
CA MET A 146 11.53 -9.40 -9.33
C MET A 146 12.19 -10.78 -9.22
N LYS A 147 12.54 -11.41 -10.35
CA LYS A 147 13.33 -12.67 -10.35
C LYS A 147 14.71 -12.51 -9.70
N LYS A 148 15.32 -11.33 -9.82
CA LYS A 148 16.65 -11.03 -9.25
C LYS A 148 16.56 -10.17 -7.99
N ASN A 149 15.48 -9.43 -7.83
CA ASN A 149 15.25 -8.48 -6.75
C ASN A 149 13.82 -8.63 -6.22
N PRO A 150 13.55 -9.59 -5.33
CA PRO A 150 12.20 -9.87 -4.81
C PRO A 150 11.52 -8.66 -4.17
N ASP A 151 12.30 -7.73 -3.61
CA ASP A 151 11.85 -6.52 -2.93
C ASP A 151 11.91 -5.27 -3.83
N LEU A 152 11.79 -5.46 -5.16
CA LEU A 152 11.91 -4.41 -6.17
C LEU A 152 11.10 -3.16 -5.84
N GLU A 153 9.82 -3.30 -5.51
CA GLU A 153 8.93 -2.14 -5.27
C GLU A 153 9.41 -1.31 -4.07
N HIS A 154 9.83 -1.97 -2.98
CA HIS A 154 10.42 -1.29 -1.82
C HIS A 154 11.75 -0.62 -2.19
N ASN A 155 12.60 -1.30 -2.96
CA ASN A 155 13.89 -0.75 -3.38
C ASN A 155 13.74 0.49 -4.26
N VAL A 156 12.72 0.51 -5.12
CA VAL A 156 12.39 1.67 -5.96
C VAL A 156 11.93 2.83 -5.10
N VAL A 157 11.00 2.58 -4.17
CA VAL A 157 10.51 3.62 -3.27
C VAL A 157 11.61 4.17 -2.36
N ASN A 158 12.45 3.30 -1.80
CA ASN A 158 13.57 3.71 -0.94
C ASN A 158 14.61 4.52 -1.73
N ALA A 159 14.94 4.12 -2.97
CA ALA A 159 15.85 4.88 -3.82
C ALA A 159 15.31 6.29 -4.11
N MET A 160 13.99 6.44 -4.28
CA MET A 160 13.39 7.77 -4.39
C MET A 160 13.58 8.59 -3.11
N GLU A 161 13.41 8.00 -1.92
CA GLU A 161 13.61 8.74 -0.65
C GLU A 161 15.04 9.27 -0.47
N GLN A 162 16.04 8.65 -1.12
CA GLN A 162 17.44 9.06 -1.07
C GLN A 162 17.78 10.22 -2.01
N LEU A 163 16.93 10.53 -2.99
CA LEU A 163 17.12 11.66 -3.91
C LEU A 163 16.67 13.01 -3.32
N LYS A 164 16.51 13.07 -1.99
CA LYS A 164 16.05 14.25 -1.25
C LYS A 164 17.18 15.15 -0.80
#